data_AF-A0A0P6X5T7-F1
#
_entry.id   AF-A0A0P6X5T7-F1
#
_cell.length_a   1.000
_cell.length_b   1.000
_cell.length_c   1.000
_cell.angle_alpha   90.00
_cell.angle_beta   90.00
_cell.angle_gamma   90.00
#
_symmetry.space_group_name_H-M   'P 1'
#
loop_
_entity.id
_entity.type
_entity.pdbx_description
1 polymer ?
#
loop_
_entity_poly.entity_id
_entity_poly.type
_entity_poly.pdbx_seq_one_letter_code
_entity_poly.pdbx_strand_id
1 'polypeptide(L)'
;MSEAEQETIPLSEREIAVMVRQLSGGVDPNDVASDLCVAKNMPWREAEAVVARVQAEHGHHIRRWNKTSLTVIGAGIVVGGGLLSFVPALNIFRIIRYAVRTGQFSLRPIFQGDDLSYLSVAMPLQLQPYFLFIGMAMIMGGLVGIYFALREESLE
;
A
#
# COMPACT_ATOMS: atom_id res chain seq x y z
N MET A 1 -13.66 24.75 -40.00
CA MET A 1 -13.99 25.59 -38.85
C MET A 1 -15.45 25.36 -38.50
N SER A 2 -15.70 24.60 -37.43
CA SER A 2 -16.99 24.54 -36.75
C SER A 2 -16.62 24.25 -35.31
N GLU A 3 -16.35 25.33 -34.58
CA GLU A 3 -16.32 25.34 -33.12
C GLU A 3 -17.71 24.90 -32.67
N ALA A 4 -17.85 23.63 -32.30
CA ALA A 4 -18.95 23.19 -31.49
C ALA A 4 -18.79 23.92 -30.16
N GLU A 5 -19.59 24.96 -29.99
CA GLU A 5 -19.89 25.64 -28.74
C GLU A 5 -20.25 24.56 -27.72
N GLN A 6 -19.26 24.11 -26.94
CA GLN A 6 -19.44 23.19 -25.84
C GLN A 6 -20.27 23.95 -24.80
N GLU A 7 -21.58 23.75 -24.87
CA GLU A 7 -22.53 24.21 -23.88
C GLU A 7 -22.04 23.72 -22.51
N THR A 8 -21.47 24.65 -21.76
CA THR A 8 -20.88 24.38 -20.45
C THR A 8 -22.02 24.09 -19.51
N ILE A 9 -22.35 22.81 -19.33
CA ILE A 9 -23.26 22.41 -18.26
C ILE A 9 -22.66 22.97 -16.97
N PRO A 10 -23.32 23.90 -16.27
CA PRO A 10 -22.77 24.52 -15.07
C PRO A 10 -22.83 23.49 -13.95
N LEU A 11 -21.84 22.60 -13.89
CA LEU A 11 -21.59 21.77 -12.72
C LEU A 11 -21.19 22.69 -11.58
N SER A 12 -21.87 22.58 -10.45
CA SER A 12 -21.50 23.38 -9.29
C SER A 12 -20.12 22.93 -8.79
N GLU A 13 -19.33 23.84 -8.23
CA GLU A 13 -18.02 23.52 -7.64
C GLU A 13 -18.09 22.36 -6.63
N ARG A 14 -19.25 22.17 -5.97
CA ARG A 14 -19.49 21.05 -5.06
C ARG A 14 -19.58 19.71 -5.78
N GLU A 15 -20.18 19.66 -6.97
CA GLU A 15 -20.31 18.43 -7.77
C GLU A 15 -18.94 18.02 -8.32
N ILE A 16 -18.15 18.99 -8.80
CA ILE A 16 -16.75 18.76 -9.21
C ILE A 16 -15.93 18.23 -8.03
N ALA A 17 -16.07 18.84 -6.84
CA ALA A 17 -15.37 18.38 -5.65
C ALA A 17 -15.75 16.95 -5.23
N VAL A 18 -17.02 16.56 -5.38
CA VAL A 18 -17.49 15.19 -5.10
C VAL A 18 -16.93 14.20 -6.11
N MET A 19 -16.95 14.53 -7.41
CA MET A 19 -16.38 13.68 -8.47
C MET A 19 -14.88 13.52 -8.31
N VAL A 20 -14.14 14.61 -8.03
CA VAL A 20 -12.71 14.54 -7.73
C VAL A 20 -12.45 13.67 -6.51
N ARG A 21 -13.29 13.76 -5.47
CA ARG A 21 -13.17 12.91 -4.27
C ARG A 21 -13.41 11.43 -4.59
N GLN A 22 -14.45 11.09 -5.36
CA GLN A 22 -14.75 9.71 -5.74
C GLN A 22 -13.65 9.12 -6.62
N LEU A 23 -13.19 9.86 -7.64
CA LEU A 23 -12.09 9.46 -8.51
C LEU A 23 -10.76 9.34 -7.74
N SER A 24 -10.51 10.22 -6.76
CA SER A 24 -9.35 10.10 -5.85
C SER A 24 -9.45 8.92 -4.89
N GLY A 25 -10.66 8.44 -4.62
CA GLY A 25 -10.94 7.27 -3.78
C GLY A 25 -10.80 5.93 -4.52
N GLY A 26 -10.45 5.94 -5.81
CA GLY A 26 -10.28 4.73 -6.62
C GLY A 26 -11.57 4.15 -7.20
N VAL A 27 -12.66 4.92 -7.20
CA VAL A 27 -13.91 4.54 -7.89
C VAL A 27 -13.70 4.59 -9.40
N ASP A 28 -14.29 3.62 -10.13
CA ASP A 28 -14.19 3.57 -11.59
C ASP A 28 -14.83 4.85 -12.20
N PRO A 29 -14.14 5.54 -13.12
CA PRO A 29 -14.70 6.67 -13.85
C PRO A 29 -16.05 6.38 -14.51
N ASN A 30 -16.31 5.14 -14.92
CA ASN A 30 -17.57 4.71 -15.51
C ASN A 30 -18.72 4.69 -14.49
N ASP A 31 -18.45 4.33 -13.23
CA ASP A 31 -19.44 4.38 -12.17
C ASP A 31 -19.82 5.83 -11.86
N VAL A 32 -18.83 6.73 -11.84
CA VAL A 32 -19.06 8.18 -11.65
C VAL A 32 -19.83 8.77 -12.84
N ALA A 33 -19.55 8.33 -14.07
CA ALA A 33 -20.29 8.74 -15.27
C ALA A 33 -21.74 8.23 -15.23
N SER A 34 -21.97 7.00 -14.76
CA SER A 34 -23.31 6.42 -14.58
C SER A 34 -24.13 7.21 -13.55
N ASP A 35 -23.54 7.53 -12.40
CA ASP A 35 -24.19 8.35 -11.37
C ASP A 35 -24.56 9.74 -11.92
N LEU A 36 -23.70 10.33 -12.75
CA LEU A 36 -23.95 11.61 -13.38
C LEU A 36 -25.09 11.53 -14.43
N CYS A 37 -25.14 10.44 -15.20
CA CYS A 37 -26.26 10.15 -16.11
C CYS A 37 -27.59 10.13 -15.36
N VAL A 38 -27.65 9.42 -14.23
CA VAL A 38 -28.88 9.28 -13.43
C VAL A 38 -29.25 10.59 -12.74
N ALA A 39 -28.28 11.31 -12.18
CA ALA A 39 -28.53 12.53 -11.40
C ALA A 39 -28.97 13.73 -12.27
N LYS A 40 -28.43 13.86 -13.49
CA LYS A 40 -28.71 14.99 -14.39
C LYS A 40 -29.59 14.62 -15.58
N ASN A 41 -29.98 13.34 -15.69
CA ASN A 41 -30.69 12.80 -16.86
C ASN A 41 -29.98 13.15 -18.18
N MET A 42 -28.64 13.10 -18.16
CA MET A 42 -27.79 13.47 -19.28
C MET A 42 -27.36 12.23 -20.07
N PRO A 43 -27.11 12.34 -21.39
CA PRO A 43 -26.65 11.21 -22.19
C PRO A 43 -25.23 10.78 -21.77
N TRP A 44 -24.99 9.46 -21.77
CA TRP A 44 -23.71 8.84 -21.39
C TRP A 44 -22.48 9.54 -21.99
N ARG A 45 -22.57 9.90 -23.27
CA ARG A 45 -21.47 10.53 -24.02
C ARG A 45 -21.06 11.90 -23.46
N GLU A 46 -22.01 12.66 -22.92
CA GLU A 46 -21.74 13.94 -22.28
C GLU A 46 -21.21 13.73 -20.85
N ALA A 47 -21.72 12.72 -20.13
CA ALA A 47 -21.27 12.41 -18.77
C ALA A 47 -19.81 11.92 -18.76
N GLU A 48 -19.46 11.05 -19.71
CA GLU A 48 -18.10 10.56 -19.93
C GLU A 48 -17.16 11.72 -20.29
N ALA A 49 -17.59 12.65 -21.14
CA ALA A 49 -16.79 13.83 -21.50
C ALA A 49 -16.53 14.75 -20.30
N VAL A 50 -17.52 14.92 -19.42
CA VAL A 50 -17.37 15.68 -18.16
C VAL A 50 -16.39 14.98 -17.21
N VAL A 51 -16.54 13.67 -16.99
CA VAL A 51 -15.65 12.87 -16.14
C VAL A 51 -14.22 12.88 -16.69
N ALA A 52 -14.05 12.69 -18.00
CA ALA A 52 -12.75 12.71 -18.66
C ALA A 52 -12.08 14.08 -18.56
N ARG A 53 -12.84 15.18 -18.66
CA ARG A 53 -12.31 16.54 -18.47
C ARG A 53 -11.88 16.78 -17.03
N VAL A 54 -12.71 16.42 -16.05
CA VAL A 54 -12.37 16.53 -14.62
C VAL A 54 -11.14 15.67 -14.29
N GLN A 55 -11.04 14.48 -14.87
CA GLN A 55 -9.90 13.58 -14.71
C GLN A 55 -8.63 14.10 -15.40
N ALA A 56 -8.74 14.76 -16.56
CA ALA A 56 -7.60 15.40 -17.21
C ALA A 56 -7.11 16.65 -16.46
N GLU A 57 -8.04 17.45 -15.94
CA GLU A 57 -7.76 18.70 -15.24
C GLU A 57 -7.25 18.47 -13.79
N HIS A 58 -7.76 17.45 -13.11
CA HIS A 58 -7.39 17.10 -11.73
C HIS A 58 -6.58 15.79 -11.61
N GLY A 59 -6.19 15.19 -12.74
CA GLY A 59 -5.50 13.89 -12.80
C GLY A 59 -4.17 13.87 -12.05
N HIS A 60 -3.43 14.99 -12.05
CA HIS A 60 -2.21 15.13 -11.27
C HIS A 60 -2.44 15.04 -9.75
N HIS A 61 -3.57 15.54 -9.25
CA HIS A 61 -3.93 15.47 -7.83
C HIS A 61 -4.47 14.08 -7.45
N ILE A 62 -5.32 13.49 -8.28
CA ILE A 62 -5.89 12.14 -8.09
C ILE A 62 -4.78 11.09 -8.06
N ARG A 63 -3.82 11.19 -8.99
CA ARG A 63 -2.71 10.25 -9.11
C ARG A 63 -1.70 10.36 -7.96
N ARG A 64 -1.47 11.55 -7.41
CA ARG A 64 -0.59 11.75 -6.26
C ARG A 64 -1.13 11.11 -4.97
N TRP A 65 -2.44 11.12 -4.76
CA TRP A 65 -3.06 10.50 -3.58
C TRP A 65 -3.00 8.98 -3.62
N ASN A 66 -3.31 8.37 -4.77
CA ASN A 66 -3.23 6.91 -4.92
C ASN A 66 -1.77 6.39 -4.79
N LYS A 67 -0.80 7.17 -5.29
CA LYS A 67 0.64 6.91 -5.14
C LYS A 67 1.11 7.01 -3.67
N THR A 68 0.64 8.00 -2.93
CA THR A 68 1.01 8.18 -1.50
C THR A 68 0.48 7.05 -0.64
N SER A 69 -0.75 6.58 -0.88
CA SER A 69 -1.31 5.44 -0.15
C SER A 69 -0.55 4.13 -0.40
N LEU A 70 -0.14 3.85 -1.64
CA LEU A 70 0.62 2.64 -1.98
C LEU A 70 1.99 2.60 -1.29
N THR A 71 2.71 3.71 -1.27
CA THR A 71 4.00 3.81 -0.57
C THR A 71 3.84 3.67 0.94
N VAL A 72 2.80 4.27 1.53
CA VAL A 72 2.51 4.16 2.98
C VAL A 72 2.15 2.72 3.36
N ILE A 73 1.31 2.05 2.56
CA ILE A 73 0.95 0.64 2.78
C ILE A 73 2.19 -0.24 2.66
N GLY A 74 3.00 -0.06 1.61
CA GLY A 74 4.25 -0.78 1.42
C GLY A 74 5.21 -0.60 2.59
N ALA A 75 5.40 0.65 3.06
CA ALA A 75 6.24 0.95 4.22
C ALA A 75 5.70 0.29 5.50
N GLY A 76 4.38 0.30 5.70
CA GLY A 76 3.72 -0.38 6.81
C GLY A 76 3.96 -1.90 6.80
N ILE A 77 3.87 -2.53 5.63
CA ILE A 77 4.15 -3.97 5.46
C ILE A 77 5.62 -4.29 5.79
N VAL A 78 6.56 -3.44 5.35
CA VAL A 78 7.99 -3.60 5.66
C VAL A 78 8.24 -3.50 7.16
N VAL A 79 7.70 -2.48 7.83
CA VAL A 79 7.84 -2.29 9.28
C VAL A 79 7.21 -3.47 10.04
N GLY A 80 6.01 -3.90 9.64
CA GLY A 80 5.33 -5.06 10.24
C GLY A 80 6.11 -6.35 10.07
N GLY A 81 6.65 -6.60 8.87
CA GLY A 81 7.51 -7.77 8.60
C GLY A 81 8.82 -7.73 9.40
N GLY A 82 9.40 -6.53 9.58
CA GLY A 82 10.56 -6.31 10.43
C GLY A 82 10.29 -6.68 11.89
N LEU A 83 9.19 -6.16 12.46
CA LEU A 83 8.79 -6.48 13.84
C LEU A 83 8.53 -7.98 14.05
N LEU A 84 7.86 -8.63 13.10
CA LEU A 84 7.58 -10.07 13.15
C LEU A 84 8.85 -10.94 13.06
N SER A 85 9.80 -10.55 12.22
CA SER A 85 11.04 -11.32 12.01
C SER A 85 12.15 -11.00 13.02
N PHE A 86 12.05 -9.88 13.75
CA PHE A 86 13.10 -9.42 14.67
C PHE A 86 13.44 -10.43 15.77
N VAL A 87 12.44 -10.89 16.52
CA VAL A 87 12.65 -11.82 17.65
C VAL A 87 13.17 -13.19 17.16
N PRO A 88 12.57 -13.84 16.15
CA PRO A 88 13.13 -15.07 15.56
C PRO A 88 14.56 -14.90 15.04
N ALA A 89 14.88 -13.79 14.38
CA ALA A 89 16.22 -13.54 13.84
C ALA A 89 17.27 -13.43 14.96
N LEU A 90 16.95 -12.71 16.05
CA LEU A 90 17.83 -12.62 17.23
C LEU A 90 18.05 -13.97 17.89
N ASN A 91 17.01 -14.80 18.01
CA ASN A 91 17.13 -16.14 18.57
C ASN A 91 18.06 -17.02 17.73
N ILE A 92 17.89 -17.02 16.40
CA ILE A 92 18.77 -17.76 15.48
C ILE A 92 20.21 -17.28 15.61
N PHE A 93 20.43 -15.96 15.63
CA PHE A 93 21.77 -15.38 15.78
C PHE A 93 22.44 -15.82 17.09
N ARG A 94 21.71 -15.84 18.21
CA ARG A 94 22.23 -16.32 19.50
C ARG A 94 22.62 -17.80 19.46
N ILE A 95 21.78 -18.65 18.87
CA ILE A 95 22.06 -20.09 18.72
C ILE A 95 23.33 -20.31 17.90
N ILE A 96 23.43 -19.66 16.73
CA ILE A 96 24.59 -19.79 15.84
C ILE A 96 25.85 -19.31 16.55
N ARG A 97 25.79 -18.13 17.21
CA ARG A 97 26.93 -17.58 17.95
C ARG A 97 27.39 -18.51 19.08
N TYR A 98 26.46 -19.13 19.79
CA TYR A 98 26.77 -20.10 20.83
C TYR A 98 27.40 -21.36 20.25
N ALA A 99 26.84 -21.88 19.15
CA ALA A 99 27.36 -23.06 18.46
C ALA A 99 28.78 -22.84 17.94
N VAL A 100 29.07 -21.67 17.36
CA VAL A 100 30.42 -21.31 16.90
C VAL A 100 31.41 -21.20 18.07
N ARG A 101 30.99 -20.69 19.23
CA ARG A 101 31.88 -20.53 20.39
C ARG A 101 32.15 -21.83 21.15
N THR A 102 31.16 -22.70 21.27
CA THR A 102 31.23 -23.89 22.14
C THR A 102 31.39 -25.19 21.35
N GLY A 103 31.23 -25.16 20.03
CA GLY A 103 31.21 -26.34 19.18
C GLY A 103 29.94 -27.20 19.36
N GLN A 104 28.97 -26.75 20.16
CA GLN A 104 27.76 -27.49 20.48
C GLN A 104 26.50 -26.70 20.12
N PHE A 105 25.56 -27.36 19.43
CA PHE A 105 24.23 -26.82 19.24
C PHE A 105 23.42 -26.94 20.53
N SER A 106 23.03 -25.81 21.11
CA SER A 106 22.16 -25.77 22.28
C SER A 106 21.12 -24.67 22.16
N LEU A 107 19.92 -24.95 22.65
CA LEU A 107 18.82 -23.99 22.77
C LEU A 107 18.86 -23.21 24.09
N ARG A 108 19.78 -23.55 25.01
CA ARG A 108 20.03 -22.81 26.26
C ARG A 108 20.13 -21.28 26.09
N PRO A 109 20.76 -20.74 25.03
CA PRO A 109 20.89 -19.29 24.84
C PRO A 109 19.56 -18.56 24.62
N ILE A 110 18.50 -19.29 24.25
CA ILE A 110 17.16 -18.71 24.00
C ILE A 110 16.42 -18.48 25.33
N PHE A 111 16.70 -19.32 26.34
CA PHE A 111 16.03 -19.33 27.63
C PHE A 111 16.81 -18.62 28.75
N GLN A 112 18.10 -18.34 28.54
CA GLN A 112 18.91 -17.57 29.48
C GLN A 112 18.71 -16.06 29.27
N GLY A 113 17.59 -15.56 29.80
CA GLY A 113 17.43 -14.29 30.50
C GLY A 113 18.14 -13.03 29.98
N ASP A 114 17.68 -12.48 28.87
CA ASP A 114 17.76 -11.04 28.59
C ASP A 114 16.33 -10.46 28.63
N ASP A 115 16.12 -9.15 28.79
CA ASP A 115 14.78 -8.51 28.89
C ASP A 115 13.82 -8.87 27.72
N LEU A 116 14.36 -9.28 26.57
CA LEU A 116 13.61 -9.74 25.39
C LEU A 116 13.25 -11.24 25.41
N SER A 117 13.72 -12.01 26.38
CA SER A 117 13.45 -13.45 26.49
C SER A 117 11.99 -13.76 26.88
N TYR A 118 11.25 -12.80 27.44
CA TYR A 118 9.79 -12.93 27.63
C TYR A 118 9.04 -13.01 26.29
N LEU A 119 9.49 -12.29 25.27
CA LEU A 119 8.90 -12.32 23.92
C LEU A 119 9.21 -13.64 23.18
N SER A 120 10.35 -14.26 23.48
CA SER A 120 10.70 -15.57 22.90
C SER A 120 9.98 -16.74 23.56
N VAL A 121 9.58 -16.61 24.84
CA VAL A 121 8.76 -17.62 25.55
C VAL A 121 7.28 -17.53 25.15
N ALA A 122 6.79 -16.34 24.78
CA ALA A 122 5.42 -16.14 24.33
C ALA A 122 5.12 -16.79 22.96
N MET A 123 6.14 -17.02 22.12
CA MET A 123 5.98 -17.66 20.83
C MET A 123 6.52 -19.09 20.84
N PRO A 124 5.71 -20.10 20.45
CA PRO A 124 6.16 -21.48 20.45
C PRO A 124 7.36 -21.64 19.51
N LEU A 125 8.40 -22.32 20.00
CA LEU A 125 9.70 -22.44 19.33
C LEU A 125 9.59 -22.98 17.89
N GLN A 126 8.61 -23.87 17.66
CA GLN A 126 8.32 -24.47 16.36
C GLN A 126 7.79 -23.47 15.33
N LEU A 127 7.10 -22.41 15.76
CA LEU A 127 6.55 -21.39 14.87
C LEU A 127 7.54 -20.26 14.56
N GLN A 128 8.61 -20.11 15.34
CA GLN A 128 9.63 -19.09 15.12
C GLN A 128 10.22 -19.06 13.69
N PRO A 129 10.61 -20.19 13.06
CA PRO A 129 11.07 -20.15 11.68
C PRO A 129 9.98 -19.67 10.71
N TYR A 130 8.71 -20.04 10.93
CA TYR A 130 7.62 -19.57 10.09
C TYR A 130 7.43 -18.06 10.18
N PHE A 131 7.48 -17.49 11.39
CA PHE A 131 7.42 -16.03 11.57
C PHE A 131 8.59 -15.29 10.94
N LEU A 132 9.79 -15.88 10.96
CA LEU A 132 10.95 -15.35 10.24
C LEU A 132 10.66 -15.28 8.73
N PHE A 133 10.22 -16.40 8.13
CA PHE A 133 9.97 -16.46 6.69
C PHE A 133 8.81 -15.56 6.27
N ILE A 134 7.73 -15.51 7.06
CA ILE A 134 6.59 -14.61 6.82
C ILE A 134 7.08 -13.16 6.89
N GLY A 135 7.83 -12.78 7.93
CA GLY A 135 8.35 -11.42 8.07
C GLY A 135 9.29 -11.03 6.92
N MET A 136 10.18 -11.94 6.50
CA MET A 136 11.04 -11.71 5.33
C MET A 136 10.24 -11.58 4.03
N ALA A 137 9.23 -12.43 3.82
CA ALA A 137 8.36 -12.35 2.65
C ALA A 137 7.58 -11.02 2.62
N MET A 138 7.09 -10.55 3.77
CA MET A 138 6.46 -9.24 3.90
C MET A 138 7.43 -8.11 3.55
N ILE A 139 8.66 -8.13 4.08
CA ILE A 139 9.68 -7.12 3.76
C ILE A 139 9.98 -7.12 2.26
N MET A 140 10.20 -8.28 1.65
CA MET A 140 10.47 -8.39 0.22
C MET A 140 9.29 -7.90 -0.63
N GLY A 141 8.06 -8.32 -0.30
CA GLY A 141 6.85 -7.88 -0.99
C GLY A 141 6.60 -6.38 -0.85
N GLY A 142 6.81 -5.82 0.34
CA GLY A 142 6.68 -4.39 0.61
C GLY A 142 7.73 -3.57 -0.14
N LEU A 143 8.99 -4.00 -0.16
CA LEU A 143 10.06 -3.36 -0.93
C LEU A 143 9.80 -3.39 -2.43
N VAL A 144 9.32 -4.52 -2.96
CA VAL A 144 8.91 -4.64 -4.37
C VAL A 144 7.75 -3.70 -4.67
N GLY A 145 6.72 -3.64 -3.81
CA GLY A 145 5.59 -2.73 -3.95
C GLY A 145 6.01 -1.26 -3.96
N ILE A 146 6.91 -0.85 -3.05
CA ILE A 146 7.48 0.50 -3.02
C ILE A 146 8.32 0.75 -4.28
N TYR A 147 9.13 -0.21 -4.71
CA TYR A 147 9.95 -0.07 -5.92
C TYR A 147 9.09 0.16 -7.16
N PHE A 148 7.98 -0.57 -7.33
CA PHE A 148 7.04 -0.34 -8.43
C PHE A 148 6.36 1.02 -8.33
N ALA A 149 5.92 1.42 -7.13
CA ALA A 149 5.32 2.72 -6.90
C ALA A 149 6.27 3.88 -7.25
N LEU A 150 7.57 3.74 -6.97
CA LEU A 150 8.60 4.73 -7.30
C LEU A 150 9.07 4.64 -8.76
N ARG A 151 9.14 3.45 -9.36
CA ARG A 151 9.58 3.28 -10.76
C ARG A 151 8.61 3.93 -11.74
N GLU A 152 7.31 3.87 -11.45
CA GLU A 152 6.29 4.61 -12.20
C GLU A 152 6.49 6.14 -12.15
N GLU A 153 7.28 6.68 -11.21
CA GLU A 153 7.62 8.11 -11.16
C GLU A 153 8.77 8.48 -12.11
N SER A 154 9.64 7.54 -12.47
CA SER A 154 10.84 7.79 -13.29
C SER A 154 10.62 7.71 -14.80
N LEU A 155 9.47 7.17 -15.23
CA LEU A 155 9.12 6.97 -16.64
C LEU A 155 8.15 8.06 -17.16
N GLU A 156 7.91 9.09 -16.36
CA GLU A 156 7.13 10.30 -16.69
C GLU A 156 7.98 11.55 -16.64
#